data_AF-A0A2L2YZC4-F1
#
_entry.id   AF-A0A2L2YZC4-F1
#
_cell.length_a   1.000
_cell.length_b   1.000
_cell.length_c   1.000
_cell.angle_alpha   90.00
_cell.angle_beta   90.00
_cell.angle_gamma   90.00
#
_symmetry.space_group_name_H-M   'P 1'
#
loop_
_entity.id
_entity.type
_entity.pdbx_description
1 polymer ?
#
loop_
_entity_poly.entity_id
_entity_poly.type
_entity_poly.pdbx_seq_one_letter_code
_entity_poly.pdbx_strand_id
1 'polypeptide(L)'
;RTGKGFKELRVGSWNIRSLYRNKGLQMLIDQVENYQIDIMAIQEVRWTGDGIIEKKNHTVIHSCDKKKHIFGTGFILSKRIRPLLIDYVTKSSRLCKIRIK
;
A
#
# COMPACT_ATOMS: atom_id res chain seq x y z
N ARG A 1 -4.92 -31.95 18.06
CA ARG A 1 -4.32 -30.60 18.15
C ARG A 1 -3.81 -30.22 16.76
N THR A 2 -4.62 -29.54 15.95
CA THR A 2 -4.19 -29.03 14.64
C THR A 2 -3.39 -27.76 14.87
N GLY A 3 -2.08 -27.80 14.63
CA GLY A 3 -1.25 -26.60 14.66
C GLY A 3 -1.81 -25.59 13.66
N LYS A 4 -2.14 -24.38 14.10
CA LYS A 4 -2.38 -23.25 13.21
C LYS A 4 -1.09 -23.06 12.41
N GLY A 5 -1.06 -23.56 11.17
CA GLY A 5 0.06 -23.32 10.26
C GLY A 5 0.30 -21.82 10.12
N PHE A 6 1.56 -21.41 10.03
CA PHE A 6 1.91 -20.04 9.70
C PHE A 6 1.22 -19.67 8.39
N LYS A 7 0.34 -18.65 8.42
CA LYS A 7 -0.28 -18.15 7.19
C LYS A 7 0.80 -17.46 6.37
N GLU A 8 1.08 -18.01 5.20
CA GLU A 8 2.08 -17.49 4.27
C GLU A 8 1.84 -15.99 4.00
N LEU A 9 2.93 -15.22 3.99
CA LEU A 9 2.89 -13.79 3.71
C LEU A 9 2.80 -13.57 2.21
N ARG A 10 1.73 -12.93 1.73
CA ARG A 10 1.56 -12.63 0.30
C ARG A 10 1.99 -11.20 -0.01
N VAL A 11 3.06 -11.06 -0.77
CA VAL A 11 3.60 -9.76 -1.18
C VAL A 11 3.41 -9.59 -2.69
N GLY A 12 3.01 -8.40 -3.11
CA GLY A 12 2.89 -8.04 -4.52
C GLY A 12 3.48 -6.66 -4.81
N SER A 13 3.72 -6.37 -6.08
CA SER A 13 4.02 -5.03 -6.55
C SER A 13 3.21 -4.70 -7.80
N TRP A 14 2.69 -3.48 -7.90
CA TRP A 14 1.94 -3.04 -9.07
C TRP A 14 2.21 -1.56 -9.40
N ASN A 15 2.73 -1.34 -10.62
CA ASN A 15 2.64 -0.04 -11.27
C ASN A 15 1.20 0.17 -11.78
N ILE A 16 0.42 0.94 -11.03
CA ILE A 16 -1.02 1.15 -11.21
C ILE A 16 -1.35 2.27 -12.21
N ARG A 17 -0.33 2.85 -12.85
CA ARG A 17 -0.34 3.97 -13.80
C ARG A 17 -0.88 5.30 -13.27
N SER A 18 -1.96 5.31 -12.49
CA SER A 18 -2.50 6.49 -11.80
C SER A 18 -3.64 6.11 -10.83
N LEU A 19 -3.61 6.67 -9.62
CA LEU A 19 -4.79 6.77 -8.73
C LEU A 19 -5.44 8.15 -8.75
N TYR A 20 -4.92 9.09 -9.55
CA TYR A 20 -5.57 10.37 -9.79
C TYR A 20 -6.72 10.21 -10.80
N ARG A 21 -7.73 9.45 -10.39
CA ARG A 21 -8.98 9.20 -11.12
C ARG A 21 -10.06 8.79 -10.13
N ASN A 22 -11.31 9.07 -10.48
CA ASN A 22 -12.45 8.75 -9.63
C ASN A 22 -12.48 7.25 -9.29
N LYS A 23 -12.70 6.94 -8.00
CA LYS A 23 -12.80 5.57 -7.45
C LYS A 23 -11.60 4.65 -7.68
N GLY A 24 -10.47 5.14 -8.21
CA GLY A 24 -9.31 4.31 -8.53
C GLY A 24 -8.75 3.55 -7.32
N LEU A 25 -8.71 4.19 -6.14
CA LEU A 25 -8.25 3.55 -4.91
C LEU A 25 -9.16 2.39 -4.49
N GLN A 26 -10.48 2.56 -4.60
CA GLN A 26 -11.43 1.51 -4.19
C GLN A 26 -11.25 0.28 -5.06
N MET A 27 -11.21 0.47 -6.39
CA MET A 27 -10.99 -0.63 -7.34
C MET A 27 -9.68 -1.38 -7.07
N LEU A 28 -8.61 -0.64 -6.75
CA LEU A 28 -7.33 -1.25 -6.42
C LEU A 28 -7.41 -2.08 -5.12
N ILE A 29 -8.07 -1.56 -4.08
CA ILE A 29 -8.26 -2.28 -2.82
C ILE A 29 -9.08 -3.55 -3.05
N ASP A 30 -10.14 -3.50 -3.86
CA ASP A 30 -10.96 -4.67 -4.18
C ASP A 30 -10.11 -5.76 -4.86
N GLN A 31 -9.19 -5.38 -5.76
CA GLN A 31 -8.25 -6.34 -6.36
C GLN A 31 -7.27 -6.90 -5.34
N VAL A 32 -6.65 -6.06 -4.51
CA VAL A 32 -5.74 -6.50 -3.44
C VAL A 32 -6.44 -7.52 -2.51
N GLU A 33 -7.70 -7.29 -2.18
CA GLU A 33 -8.53 -8.19 -1.37
C GLU A 33 -8.86 -9.49 -2.11
N ASN A 34 -9.23 -9.44 -3.39
CA ASN A 34 -9.50 -10.62 -4.22
C ASN A 34 -8.30 -11.56 -4.33
N TYR A 35 -7.08 -11.01 -4.48
CA TYR A 35 -5.84 -11.79 -4.49
C TYR A 35 -5.32 -12.12 -3.08
N GLN A 36 -5.99 -11.62 -2.03
CA GLN A 36 -5.63 -11.78 -0.63
C GLN A 36 -4.18 -11.35 -0.36
N ILE A 37 -3.75 -10.27 -1.00
CA ILE A 37 -2.39 -9.74 -0.87
C ILE A 37 -2.27 -9.01 0.46
N ASP A 38 -1.24 -9.35 1.22
CA ASP A 38 -0.99 -8.82 2.55
C ASP A 38 -0.24 -7.50 2.53
N ILE A 39 0.72 -7.39 1.60
CA ILE A 39 1.52 -6.19 1.36
C ILE A 39 1.60 -5.98 -0.15
N MET A 40 1.03 -4.88 -0.65
CA MET A 40 1.14 -4.49 -2.06
C MET A 40 1.98 -3.23 -2.16
N ALA A 41 3.15 -3.31 -2.78
CA ALA A 41 3.94 -2.14 -3.17
C ALA A 41 3.32 -1.49 -4.42
N ILE A 42 2.99 -0.21 -4.36
CA ILE A 42 2.36 0.52 -5.48
C ILE A 42 3.30 1.57 -6.05
N GLN A 43 3.28 1.73 -7.38
CA GLN A 43 4.05 2.76 -8.11
C GLN A 43 3.14 3.51 -9.09
N GLU A 44 3.51 4.74 -9.46
CA GLU A 44 2.69 5.65 -10.27
C GLU A 44 1.35 5.99 -9.59
N VAL A 45 1.40 6.33 -8.30
CA VAL A 45 0.22 6.75 -7.51
C VAL A 45 -0.36 8.06 -8.06
N ARG A 46 0.50 9.02 -8.42
CA ARG A 46 0.16 10.33 -9.00
C ARG A 46 -0.78 11.22 -8.15
N TRP A 47 -0.84 10.99 -6.85
CA TRP A 47 -1.38 11.99 -5.92
C TRP A 47 -0.33 13.04 -5.58
N THR A 48 -0.73 14.04 -4.80
CA THR A 48 0.19 15.01 -4.21
C THR A 48 0.36 14.77 -2.72
N GLY A 49 1.57 15.04 -2.21
CA GLY A 49 1.90 14.90 -0.81
C GLY A 49 2.11 13.45 -0.34
N ASP A 50 2.62 13.34 0.88
CA ASP A 50 2.87 12.08 1.56
C ASP A 50 1.79 11.87 2.63
N GLY A 51 1.47 10.61 2.96
CA GLY A 51 0.45 10.37 3.97
C GLY A 51 0.06 8.92 4.18
N ILE A 52 -0.88 8.75 5.12
CA ILE A 52 -1.55 7.50 5.43
C ILE A 52 -3.04 7.68 5.23
N ILE A 53 -3.65 6.73 4.53
CA ILE A 53 -5.10 6.62 4.39
C ILE A 53 -5.53 5.31 5.05
N GLU A 54 -6.29 5.41 6.12
CA GLU A 54 -6.91 4.26 6.77
C GLU A 54 -8.23 3.91 6.05
N LYS A 55 -8.41 2.62 5.74
CA LYS A 55 -9.64 2.02 5.19
C LYS A 55 -10.08 0.90 6.11
N LYS A 56 -11.31 0.41 5.92
CA LYS A 56 -11.93 -0.61 6.81
C LYS A 56 -11.02 -1.82 7.09
N ASN A 57 -10.40 -2.36 6.05
CA ASN A 57 -9.58 -3.57 6.10
C ASN A 57 -8.14 -3.36 5.61
N HIS A 58 -7.76 -2.13 5.25
CA HIS A 58 -6.48 -1.84 4.61
C HIS A 58 -5.93 -0.49 5.07
N THR A 59 -4.62 -0.36 5.11
CA THR A 59 -3.92 0.92 5.33
C THR A 59 -3.08 1.22 4.10
N VAL A 60 -3.23 2.41 3.54
CA VAL A 60 -2.44 2.86 2.38
C VAL A 60 -1.43 3.88 2.86
N ILE A 61 -0.15 3.64 2.62
CA ILE A 61 0.95 4.58 2.87
C ILE A 61 1.43 5.06 1.51
N HIS A 62 1.52 6.37 1.30
CA HIS A 62 2.01 6.91 0.03
C HIS A 62 3.08 7.97 0.26
N SER A 63 4.09 7.97 -0.62
CA SER A 63 5.03 9.07 -0.80
C SER A 63 4.95 9.59 -2.23
N CYS A 64 4.53 10.84 -2.39
CA CYS A 64 4.28 11.45 -3.70
C CYS A 64 4.96 12.81 -3.84
N ASP A 65 4.90 13.38 -5.04
CA ASP A 65 5.42 14.73 -5.27
C ASP A 65 4.57 15.75 -4.49
N LYS A 66 5.20 16.81 -3.98
CA LYS A 66 4.52 17.79 -3.10
C LYS A 66 3.44 18.59 -3.84
N LYS A 67 3.57 18.81 -5.15
CA LYS A 67 2.73 19.74 -5.91
C LYS A 67 2.22 19.19 -7.24
N LYS A 68 2.91 18.22 -7.84
CA LYS A 68 2.61 17.71 -9.17
C LYS A 68 2.02 16.29 -9.10
N HIS A 69 1.09 15.97 -9.99
CA HIS A 69 0.52 14.63 -10.13
C HIS A 69 1.45 13.69 -10.92
N ILE A 70 2.69 13.52 -10.46
CA ILE A 70 3.73 12.72 -11.12
C ILE A 70 4.36 11.74 -10.14
N PHE A 71 4.86 10.61 -10.67
CA PHE A 71 5.47 9.55 -9.89
C PHE A 71 4.54 9.10 -8.74
N GLY A 72 5.11 8.84 -7.57
CA GLY A 72 4.40 8.37 -6.39
C GLY A 72 4.63 6.89 -6.17
N THR A 73 5.03 6.56 -4.95
CA THR A 73 5.25 5.18 -4.50
C THR A 73 4.54 4.97 -3.17
N GLY A 74 4.27 3.72 -2.79
CA GLY A 74 3.56 3.45 -1.56
C GLY A 74 3.38 1.97 -1.27
N PHE A 75 2.64 1.70 -0.21
CA PHE A 75 2.25 0.36 0.19
C PHE A 75 0.76 0.33 0.56
N ILE A 76 0.09 -0.77 0.22
CA ILE A 76 -1.21 -1.14 0.79
C ILE A 76 -0.97 -2.32 1.71
N LEU A 77 -1.34 -2.17 2.97
CA LEU A 77 -1.19 -3.17 4.01
C LEU A 77 -2.57 -3.71 4.36
N SER A 78 -2.72 -5.04 4.41
CA SER A 78 -3.93 -5.64 4.96
C SER A 78 -4.01 -5.39 6.47
N LYS A 79 -5.24 -5.39 7.03
CA LYS A 79 -5.47 -5.26 8.48
C LYS A 79 -4.72 -6.32 9.30
N ARG A 80 -4.38 -7.46 8.69
CA ARG A 80 -3.58 -8.52 9.31
C ARG A 80 -2.13 -8.09 9.54
N ILE A 81 -1.55 -7.35 8.58
CA ILE A 81 -0.15 -6.92 8.61
C ILE A 81 0.02 -5.57 9.32
N ARG A 82 -1.01 -4.72 9.30
CA ARG A 82 -0.95 -3.39 9.92
C ARG A 82 -0.39 -3.36 11.36
N PRO A 83 -0.75 -4.29 12.28
CA PRO A 83 -0.18 -4.34 13.63
C PRO A 83 1.30 -4.75 13.69
N LEU A 84 1.82 -5.35 12.62
CA LEU A 84 3.22 -5.77 12.50
C LEU A 84 4.10 -4.66 11.91
N LEU A 85 3.51 -3.58 11.39
CA LEU A 85 4.25 -2.41 10.90
C LEU A 85 4.97 -1.74 12.07
N ILE A 86 6.30 -1.76 12.04
CA ILE A 86 7.14 -1.11 13.06
C ILE A 86 7.41 0.34 12.69
N ASP A 87 7.71 0.59 11.42
CA ASP A 87 8.10 1.92 10.94
C ASP A 87 7.79 2.09 9.44
N TYR A 88 7.64 3.34 9.00
CA TYR A 88 7.52 3.69 7.59
C TYR A 88 8.23 5.02 7.31
N VAL A 89 8.84 5.13 6.13
CA VAL A 89 9.56 6.32 5.69
C VAL A 89 9.11 6.70 4.28
N THR A 90 8.52 7.89 4.17
CA THR A 90 8.18 8.54 2.90
C THR A 90 9.34 9.46 2.50
N LYS A 91 10.32 8.92 1.76
CA LYS A 91 11.58 9.63 1.50
C LYS A 91 11.49 10.57 0.30
N SER A 92 10.81 10.13 -0.76
CA SER A 92 10.59 10.91 -1.97
C SER A 92 9.48 10.29 -2.82
N SER A 93 9.02 11.01 -3.84
CA SER A 93 8.05 10.49 -4.82
C SER A 93 8.47 9.20 -5.54
N ARG A 94 9.74 8.79 -5.42
CA ARG A 94 10.29 7.54 -5.98
C ARG A 94 10.69 6.51 -4.92
N LEU A 95 10.61 6.84 -3.63
CA LEU A 95 11.05 5.95 -2.56
C LEU A 95 10.15 6.06 -1.32
N CYS A 96 9.45 4.97 -1.07
CA CYS A 96 8.74 4.68 0.17
C CYS A 96 9.33 3.40 0.77
N LYS A 97 9.49 3.36 2.09
CA LYS A 97 10.00 2.21 2.83
C LYS A 97 9.06 1.88 3.97
N ILE A 98 8.88 0.58 4.24
CA ILE A 98 8.23 0.08 5.46
C ILE A 98 9.16 -0.91 6.16
N ARG A 99 9.02 -1.04 7.47
CA ARG A 99 9.67 -2.06 8.30
C ARG A 99 8.60 -2.84 9.04
N ILE A 100 8.63 -4.17 8.91
CA ILE A 100 7.66 -5.09 9.51
C ILE A 100 8.40 -6.00 10.49
N LYS A 101 7.72 -6.40 11.57
CA LYS A 101 8.23 -7.31 12.60
C LYS A 101 8.42 -8.74 12.11
#